data_AF-A0AAN8PQI8-F1
#
_entry.id   AF-A0AAN8PQI8-F1
#
_cell.length_a   1.000
_cell.length_b   1.000
_cell.length_c   1.000
_cell.angle_alpha   90.00
_cell.angle_beta   90.00
_cell.angle_gamma   90.00
#
_symmetry.space_group_name_H-M   'P 1'
#
loop_
_entity.id
_entity.type
_entity.pdbx_description
1 polymer ?
#
loop_
_entity_poly.entity_id
_entity_poly.type
_entity_poly.pdbx_seq_one_letter_code
_entity_poly.pdbx_strand_id
1 'polypeptide(L)'
;MEFACSLASSESDESFIRSLYDLADKSQLKPCCKNMTIMDRTVIGILDKDLSKDLQLIADLDLEKAIAKARQSELVKSQVQVQTAAASSMPTPGSIKKEVEEIRRRNPGYRNPKVSEEAQQVPTL
;
A
#
# COMPACT_ATOMS: atom_id res chain seq x y z
N MET A 1 -7.22 -34.36 -0.62
CA MET A 1 -7.60 -33.42 0.44
C MET A 1 -6.86 -32.13 0.16
N GLU A 2 -7.39 -31.30 -0.74
CA GLU A 2 -6.80 -29.99 -1.02
C GLU A 2 -7.18 -29.04 0.13
N PHE A 3 -6.24 -28.84 1.06
CA PHE A 3 -6.36 -27.88 2.16
C PHE A 3 -5.82 -26.50 1.75
N ALA A 4 -6.16 -26.03 0.55
CA ALA A 4 -5.77 -24.70 0.10
C ALA A 4 -6.90 -23.71 0.42
N CYS A 5 -7.05 -23.37 1.71
CA CYS A 5 -7.53 -22.03 2.02
C CYS A 5 -6.37 -21.09 1.68
N SER A 6 -6.21 -20.77 0.41
CA SER A 6 -5.43 -19.61 -0.03
C SER A 6 -6.41 -18.45 -0.14
N LEU A 7 -6.01 -17.25 0.28
CA LEU A 7 -6.80 -16.03 0.07
C LEU A 7 -7.19 -15.95 -1.42
N ALA A 8 -8.45 -16.26 -1.74
CA ALA A 8 -8.93 -16.17 -3.11
C ALA A 8 -8.91 -14.68 -3.49
N SER A 9 -8.55 -14.35 -4.74
CA SER A 9 -8.34 -12.96 -5.19
C SER A 9 -9.55 -12.01 -5.03
N SER A 10 -10.71 -12.51 -4.56
CA SER A 10 -11.94 -11.76 -4.29
C SER A 10 -12.36 -11.77 -2.82
N GLU A 11 -11.62 -12.42 -1.93
CA GLU A 11 -11.92 -12.48 -0.49
C GLU A 11 -11.04 -11.50 0.29
N SER A 12 -11.61 -10.82 1.28
CA SER A 12 -10.86 -9.94 2.17
C SER A 12 -10.03 -10.72 3.17
N ASP A 13 -8.94 -10.13 3.66
CA ASP A 13 -8.04 -10.77 4.63
C ASP A 13 -8.80 -11.24 5.88
N GLU A 14 -9.82 -10.47 6.32
CA GLU A 14 -10.70 -10.80 7.44
C GLU A 14 -11.54 -12.07 7.24
N SER A 15 -12.10 -12.23 6.05
CA SER A 15 -12.95 -13.39 5.73
C SER A 15 -12.14 -14.68 5.73
N PHE A 16 -10.89 -14.59 5.28
CA PHE A 16 -9.92 -15.67 5.30
C PHE A 16 -9.48 -16.00 6.73
N ILE A 17 -9.12 -15.00 7.54
CA ILE A 17 -8.77 -15.22 8.95
C ILE A 17 -9.92 -15.90 9.70
N ARG A 18 -11.16 -15.45 9.49
CA ARG A 18 -12.34 -16.07 10.11
C ARG A 18 -12.54 -17.53 9.68
N SER A 19 -12.32 -17.82 8.40
CA SER A 19 -12.35 -19.20 7.89
C SER A 19 -11.26 -20.08 8.51
N LEU A 20 -10.08 -19.52 8.79
CA LEU A 20 -9.01 -20.23 9.50
C LEU A 20 -9.38 -20.54 10.95
N TYR A 21 -10.04 -19.63 11.66
CA TYR A 21 -10.53 -19.88 13.02
C TYR A 21 -11.59 -20.99 13.04
N ASP A 22 -12.59 -20.92 12.15
CA ASP A 22 -13.61 -21.97 12.03
C ASP A 22 -12.98 -23.33 11.70
N LEU A 23 -11.96 -23.35 10.85
CA LEU A 23 -11.24 -24.56 10.48
C LEU A 23 -10.37 -25.09 11.63
N ALA A 24 -9.76 -24.22 12.43
CA ALA A 24 -9.00 -24.60 13.62
C ALA A 24 -9.91 -25.15 14.72
N ASP A 25 -11.16 -24.66 14.83
CA ASP A 25 -12.14 -25.18 15.78
C ASP A 25 -12.73 -26.52 15.35
N LYS A 26 -12.94 -26.72 14.05
CA LYS A 26 -13.35 -28.01 13.50
C LYS A 26 -12.20 -29.03 13.50
N SER A 27 -10.96 -28.55 13.48
CA SER A 27 -9.78 -29.41 13.56
C SER A 27 -9.62 -29.88 15.01
N GLN A 28 -9.52 -31.19 15.23
CA GLN A 28 -9.28 -31.81 16.54
C GLN A 28 -7.84 -31.58 17.05
N LEU A 29 -7.29 -30.39 16.81
CA LEU A 29 -5.97 -29.99 17.21
C LEU A 29 -5.97 -29.60 18.68
N LYS A 30 -4.88 -29.89 19.37
CA LYS A 30 -4.65 -29.41 20.73
C LYS A 30 -4.68 -27.87 20.72
N PRO A 31 -5.21 -27.22 21.78
CA PRO A 31 -5.28 -25.76 21.85
C PRO A 31 -3.92 -25.07 21.62
N CYS A 32 -2.83 -25.68 22.09
CA CYS A 32 -1.48 -25.17 21.86
C CYS A 32 -1.04 -25.21 20.38
N CYS A 33 -1.59 -26.11 19.58
CA CYS A 33 -1.27 -26.25 18.16
C CYS A 33 -2.20 -25.41 17.27
N LYS A 34 -3.40 -25.01 17.76
CA LYS A 34 -4.36 -24.23 16.98
C LYS A 34 -3.75 -22.90 16.51
N ASN A 35 -3.14 -22.15 17.42
CA ASN A 35 -2.57 -20.85 17.11
C ASN A 35 -1.41 -20.96 16.10
N MET A 36 -0.52 -21.94 16.28
CA MET A 36 0.58 -22.20 15.34
C MET A 36 0.05 -22.54 13.94
N THR A 37 -0.98 -23.40 13.85
CA THR A 37 -1.55 -23.79 12.56
C THR A 37 -2.25 -22.63 11.86
N ILE A 38 -2.99 -21.79 12.59
CA ILE A 38 -3.63 -20.59 12.01
C ILE A 38 -2.55 -19.65 11.50
N MET A 39 -1.48 -19.46 12.27
CA MET A 39 -0.38 -18.57 11.91
C MET A 39 0.38 -19.05 10.68
N ASP A 40 0.77 -20.33 10.64
CA ASP A 40 1.45 -20.95 9.49
C ASP A 40 0.60 -20.84 8.21
N ARG A 41 -0.70 -21.13 8.32
CA ARG A 41 -1.63 -20.99 7.20
C ARG A 41 -1.88 -19.53 6.81
N THR A 42 -1.78 -18.59 7.73
CA THR A 42 -1.86 -17.17 7.40
C THR A 42 -0.62 -16.76 6.60
N VAL A 43 0.57 -17.12 7.07
CA VAL A 43 1.84 -16.80 6.40
C VAL A 43 1.93 -17.40 4.99
N ILE A 44 1.48 -18.65 4.81
CA ILE A 44 1.48 -19.33 3.51
C ILE A 44 0.31 -18.89 2.63
N GLY A 45 -0.86 -18.62 3.24
CA GLY A 45 -2.11 -18.34 2.53
C GLY A 45 -2.30 -16.88 2.08
N ILE A 46 -1.44 -15.97 2.53
CA ILE A 46 -1.39 -14.58 2.06
C ILE A 46 -0.93 -14.54 0.59
N LEU A 47 -1.70 -13.87 -0.27
CA LEU A 47 -1.36 -13.67 -1.70
C LEU A 47 -0.12 -12.78 -1.90
N ASP A 48 0.12 -11.87 -0.95
CA ASP A 48 1.22 -10.93 -0.96
C ASP A 48 2.55 -11.56 -0.54
N LYS A 49 3.41 -11.76 -1.53
CA LYS A 49 4.72 -12.39 -1.33
C LYS A 49 5.65 -11.56 -0.46
N ASP A 50 5.50 -10.25 -0.43
CA ASP A 50 6.38 -9.39 0.37
C ASP A 50 5.92 -9.37 1.82
N LEU A 51 4.60 -9.30 2.06
CA LEU A 51 4.05 -9.51 3.41
C LEU A 51 4.37 -10.91 3.96
N SER A 52 4.27 -11.96 3.14
CA SER A 52 4.59 -13.32 3.56
C SER A 52 6.05 -13.45 4.00
N LYS A 53 7.00 -12.85 3.27
CA LYS A 53 8.41 -12.81 3.67
C LYS A 53 8.60 -12.04 4.98
N ASP A 54 8.00 -10.86 5.09
CA ASP A 54 8.11 -10.01 6.29
C ASP A 54 7.60 -10.74 7.53
N LEU A 55 6.52 -11.51 7.41
CA LEU A 55 6.00 -12.34 8.49
C LEU A 55 6.95 -13.49 8.84
N GLN A 56 7.58 -14.13 7.85
CA GLN A 56 8.58 -15.19 8.07
C GLN A 56 9.87 -14.68 8.73
N LEU A 57 10.21 -13.41 8.52
CA LEU A 57 11.38 -12.76 9.11
C LEU A 57 11.21 -12.44 10.61
N ILE A 58 9.98 -12.43 11.13
CA ILE A 58 9.69 -12.16 12.54
C ILE A 58 9.88 -13.46 13.34
N ALA A 59 10.95 -13.53 14.13
CA ALA A 59 11.27 -14.71 14.94
C ALA A 59 10.21 -15.01 16.02
N ASP A 60 9.66 -13.98 16.66
CA ASP A 60 8.60 -14.08 17.67
C ASP A 60 7.24 -13.67 17.07
N LEU A 61 6.88 -14.33 15.97
CA LEU A 61 5.59 -14.12 15.34
C LEU A 61 4.50 -14.70 16.24
N ASP A 62 3.56 -13.84 16.60
CA ASP A 62 2.35 -14.23 17.33
C ASP A 62 1.16 -14.10 16.39
N LEU A 63 0.10 -14.86 16.67
CA LEU A 63 -1.12 -14.88 15.86
C LEU A 63 -1.72 -13.48 15.72
N GLU A 64 -1.73 -12.71 16.80
CA GLU A 64 -2.22 -11.34 16.80
C GLU A 64 -1.39 -10.42 15.90
N LYS A 65 -0.05 -10.56 15.92
CA LYS A 65 0.86 -9.79 15.06
C LYS A 65 0.68 -10.13 13.59
N ALA A 66 0.52 -11.41 13.26
CA ALA A 66 0.28 -11.85 11.89
C ALA A 66 -1.02 -11.26 11.33
N ILE A 67 -2.10 -11.30 12.12
CA ILE A 67 -3.40 -10.72 11.77
C ILE A 67 -3.31 -9.20 11.61
N ALA A 68 -2.67 -8.51 12.56
CA ALA A 68 -2.51 -7.05 12.50
C ALA A 68 -1.74 -6.62 11.25
N LYS A 69 -0.68 -7.36 10.88
CA LYS A 69 0.11 -7.12 9.69
C LYS A 69 -0.64 -7.38 8.39
N ALA A 70 -1.45 -8.44 8.33
CA ALA A 70 -2.33 -8.69 7.19
C ALA A 70 -3.31 -7.52 6.96
N ARG A 71 -4.05 -7.13 8.00
CA ARG A 71 -4.96 -5.97 7.98
C ARG A 71 -4.28 -4.68 7.52
N GLN A 72 -3.07 -4.44 8.02
CA GLN A 72 -2.30 -3.26 7.65
C GLN A 72 -1.92 -3.27 6.16
N SER A 73 -1.53 -4.42 5.62
CA SER A 73 -1.20 -4.56 4.19
C SER A 73 -2.42 -4.31 3.31
N GLU A 74 -3.58 -4.85 3.66
CA GLU A 74 -4.84 -4.60 2.93
C GLU A 74 -5.19 -3.09 2.94
N LEU A 75 -5.10 -2.45 4.11
CA LEU A 75 -5.37 -1.01 4.24
C LEU A 75 -4.40 -0.16 3.41
N VAL A 76 -3.10 -0.47 3.46
CA VAL A 76 -2.07 0.25 2.70
C VAL A 76 -2.30 0.07 1.20
N LYS A 77 -2.63 -1.14 0.72
CA LYS A 77 -2.94 -1.37 -0.70
C LYS A 77 -4.16 -0.59 -1.16
N SER A 78 -5.22 -0.59 -0.36
CA SER A 78 -6.43 0.19 -0.64
C SER A 78 -6.11 1.68 -0.76
N GLN A 79 -5.32 2.21 0.19
CA GLN A 79 -4.93 3.62 0.18
C GLN A 79 -3.99 3.97 -1.00
N VAL A 80 -3.05 3.09 -1.33
CA VAL A 80 -2.13 3.27 -2.47
C VAL A 80 -2.91 3.22 -3.80
N GLN A 81 -3.92 2.38 -3.94
CA GLN A 81 -4.80 2.39 -5.12
C GLN A 81 -5.52 3.74 -5.28
N VAL A 82 -6.02 4.32 -4.18
CA VAL A 82 -6.67 5.64 -4.22
C VAL A 82 -5.67 6.74 -4.58
N GLN A 83 -4.45 6.70 -4.03
CA GLN A 83 -3.41 7.68 -4.31
C GLN A 83 -2.85 7.57 -5.73
N THR A 84 -2.71 6.36 -6.27
CA THR A 84 -2.26 6.15 -7.66
C THR A 84 -3.33 6.58 -8.67
N ALA A 85 -4.61 6.38 -8.36
CA ALA A 85 -5.72 6.95 -9.12
C ALA A 85 -5.81 8.48 -9.04
N ALA A 86 -5.41 9.08 -7.90
CA ALA A 86 -5.30 10.53 -7.77
C ALA A 86 -4.02 11.11 -8.43
N ALA A 87 -2.93 10.34 -8.50
CA ALA A 87 -1.70 10.76 -9.15
C ALA A 87 -1.82 10.79 -10.69
N SER A 88 -2.70 9.96 -11.27
CA SER A 88 -2.99 9.99 -12.71
C SER A 88 -3.81 11.21 -13.15
N SER A 89 -4.45 11.94 -12.21
CA SER A 89 -5.14 13.19 -12.49
C SER A 89 -4.25 14.44 -12.33
N MET A 90 -2.99 14.26 -11.90
CA MET A 90 -2.03 15.36 -11.81
C MET A 90 -1.40 15.61 -13.19
N PRO A 91 -1.43 16.86 -13.71
CA PRO A 91 -0.75 17.18 -14.95
C PRO A 91 0.76 16.97 -14.78
N THR A 92 1.33 16.11 -15.63
CA THR A 92 2.77 15.86 -15.61
C THR A 92 3.55 17.14 -15.94
N PRO A 93 4.78 17.32 -15.43
CA PRO A 93 5.59 18.52 -15.71
C PRO A 93 5.80 18.79 -17.20
N GLY A 94 5.76 17.74 -18.03
CA GLY A 94 5.87 17.85 -19.49
C GLY A 94 4.62 18.42 -20.16
N SER A 95 3.41 18.08 -19.65
CA SER A 95 2.15 18.63 -20.16
C SER A 95 2.01 20.12 -19.85
N ILE A 96 2.39 20.53 -18.63
CA ILE A 96 2.34 21.93 -18.20
C ILE A 96 3.25 22.81 -19.08
N LYS A 97 4.47 22.36 -19.40
CA LYS A 97 5.40 23.13 -20.25
C LYS A 97 4.86 23.37 -21.66
N LYS A 98 4.21 22.37 -22.27
CA LYS A 98 3.62 22.50 -23.61
C LYS A 98 2.45 23.49 -23.60
N GLU A 99 1.60 23.39 -22.59
CA GLU A 99 0.44 24.26 -22.43
C GLU A 99 0.84 25.72 -22.17
N VAL A 100 1.84 25.95 -21.32
CA VAL A 100 2.41 27.29 -21.06
C VAL A 100 3.01 27.90 -22.33
N GLU A 101 3.75 27.14 -23.14
CA GLU A 101 4.35 27.63 -24.38
C GLU A 101 3.28 27.92 -25.46
N GLU A 102 2.22 27.11 -25.52
CA GLU A 102 1.11 27.34 -26.45
C GLU A 102 0.30 28.60 -26.09
N ILE A 103 0.05 28.84 -24.79
CA ILE A 103 -0.58 30.07 -24.29
C ILE A 103 0.30 31.28 -24.63
N ARG A 104 1.62 31.16 -24.48
CA ARG A 104 2.59 32.22 -24.82
C ARG A 104 2.59 32.54 -26.31
N ARG A 105 2.42 31.54 -27.17
CA ARG A 105 2.27 31.72 -28.62
C ARG A 105 0.96 32.43 -29.00
N ARG A 106 -0.13 32.15 -28.28
CA ARG A 106 -1.44 32.79 -28.51
C ARG A 106 -1.52 34.22 -27.98
N ASN A 107 -0.73 34.57 -26.97
CA ASN A 107 -0.84 35.87 -26.31
C ASN A 107 0.53 36.58 -26.19
N PRO A 108 1.07 37.14 -27.29
CA PRO A 108 2.41 37.73 -27.33
C PRO A 108 2.58 38.98 -26.44
N GLY A 109 1.49 39.56 -25.94
CA GLY A 109 1.49 40.73 -25.06
C GLY A 109 1.90 40.44 -23.61
N TYR A 110 1.84 39.18 -23.16
CA TYR A 110 2.30 38.79 -21.82
C TYR A 110 3.79 38.45 -21.85
N ARG A 111 4.63 39.48 -21.92
CA ARG A 111 6.06 39.35 -21.66
C ARG A 111 6.27 39.40 -20.15
N ASN A 112 6.83 38.35 -19.57
CA ASN A 112 7.22 38.31 -18.16
C ASN A 112 7.99 39.61 -17.86
N PRO A 113 7.51 40.50 -16.96
CA PRO A 113 8.28 41.67 -16.58
C PRO A 113 9.64 41.14 -16.10
N LYS A 114 10.72 41.68 -16.67
CA LYS A 114 12.07 41.29 -16.25
C LYS A 114 12.11 41.48 -14.74
N VAL A 115 12.26 40.39 -13.98
CA VAL A 115 12.58 40.49 -12.57
C VAL A 115 13.94 41.18 -12.54
N SER A 116 13.94 42.46 -12.18
CA SER A 116 15.17 43.23 -11.98
C SER A 116 15.96 42.52 -10.90
N GLU A 117 17.17 42.13 -11.26
CA GLU A 117 18.14 41.39 -10.46
C GLU A 117 18.79 42.32 -9.42
N GLU A 118 18.00 43.07 -8.64
CA GLU A 118 18.46 44.11 -7.70
C GLU A 118 17.95 43.92 -6.26
N ALA A 119 17.72 42.67 -5.84
CA ALA A 119 17.35 42.38 -4.46
C ALA A 119 18.33 41.37 -3.82
N GLN A 120 19.62 41.72 -3.81
CA GLN A 120 20.61 41.03 -2.99
C GLN A 120 21.59 42.02 -2.36
N GLN A 121 21.06 42.88 -1.49
CA GLN A 121 21.83 43.38 -0.36
C GLN A 121 21.01 43.18 0.91
N VAL A 122 21.05 41.95 1.43
CA VAL A 122 20.57 41.66 2.77
C VAL A 122 21.64 42.18 3.74
N PRO A 123 21.34 43.09 4.69
CA PRO A 123 22.32 43.50 5.68
C PRO A 123 22.56 42.33 6.64
N THR A 124 23.82 41.91 6.75
CA THR A 124 24.27 41.01 7.81
C THR A 124 24.29 41.81 9.12
N LEU A 125 23.48 41.39 10.10
CA LEU A 125 23.63 41.78 11.51
C LEU A 125 24.55 40.78 12.21
#